data_AF-A0A1J3D5X5-F1
#
_entry.id   AF-A0A1J3D5X5-F1
#
_cell.length_a   1.000
_cell.length_b   1.000
_cell.length_c   1.000
_cell.angle_alpha   90.00
_cell.angle_beta   90.00
_cell.angle_gamma   90.00
#
_symmetry.space_group_name_H-M   'P 1'
#
loop_
_entity.id
_entity.type
_entity.pdbx_description
1 polymer ?
#
loop_
_entity_poly.entity_id
_entity_poly.type
_entity_poly.pdbx_seq_one_letter_code
_entity_poly.pdbx_strand_id
1 'polypeptide(L)'
;FESNVSMCNSLITMYSRNGKLESSRKVFNSMKDRNMSSWNSMISSYTALGYVDDAMALLEDMERCGVKPDIVTWNSLLSGHAFKGLYKGTIEILKRMQI
;
A
#
# COMPACT_ATOMS: atom_id res chain seq x y z
N PHE A 1 -11.30 8.68 17.83
CA PHE A 1 -11.22 7.81 16.64
C PHE A 1 -10.00 8.13 15.79
N GLU A 2 -9.81 9.38 15.36
CA GLU A 2 -8.68 9.83 14.53
C GLU A 2 -7.28 9.60 15.13
N SER A 3 -7.13 9.80 16.45
CA SER A 3 -5.90 9.52 17.20
C SER A 3 -5.47 8.04 17.13
N ASN A 4 -6.42 7.11 17.09
CA ASN A 4 -6.12 5.68 16.99
C ASN A 4 -5.62 5.32 15.59
N VAL A 5 -6.25 5.85 14.54
CA VAL A 5 -5.81 5.65 13.15
C VAL A 5 -4.41 6.21 12.93
N SER A 6 -4.10 7.41 13.47
CA SER A 6 -2.76 8.00 13.39
C SER A 6 -1.70 7.15 14.13
N MET A 7 -2.03 6.62 15.31
CA MET A 7 -1.14 5.73 16.05
C MET A 7 -0.88 4.42 15.29
N CYS A 8 -1.94 3.79 14.75
CA CYS A 8 -1.81 2.59 13.93
C CYS A 8 -0.95 2.85 12.68
N ASN A 9 -1.14 3.98 11.98
CA ASN A 9 -0.33 4.35 10.82
C ASN A 9 1.15 4.55 11.18
N SER A 10 1.43 5.11 12.35
CA SER A 10 2.79 5.26 12.87
C SER A 10 3.43 3.90 13.16
N LEU A 11 2.67 2.97 13.76
CA LEU A 11 3.13 1.60 14.02
C LEU A 11 3.37 0.81 12.73
N ILE A 12 2.47 0.91 11.75
CA ILE A 12 2.63 0.34 10.40
C ILE A 12 3.95 0.83 9.80
N THR A 13 4.17 2.15 9.78
CA THR A 13 5.38 2.76 9.22
C THR A 13 6.64 2.27 9.95
N MET A 14 6.61 2.21 11.28
CA MET A 14 7.73 1.75 12.09
C MET A 14 8.06 0.27 11.81
N TYR A 15 7.06 -0.61 11.79
CA TYR A 15 7.27 -2.03 11.52
C TYR A 15 7.77 -2.25 10.09
N SER A 16 7.18 -1.58 9.11
CA SER A 16 7.59 -1.68 7.70
C SER A 16 9.04 -1.23 7.48
N ARG A 17 9.47 -0.11 8.08
CA ARG A 17 10.86 0.37 7.98
C ARG A 17 11.89 -0.58 8.57
N ASN A 18 11.48 -1.44 9.50
CA ASN A 18 12.33 -2.46 10.11
C ASN A 18 12.20 -3.82 9.40
N GLY A 19 11.58 -3.89 8.21
CA GLY A 19 11.36 -5.14 7.49
C GLY A 19 10.35 -6.09 8.15
N LYS A 20 9.65 -5.66 9.21
CA LYS A 20 8.69 -6.47 9.96
C LYS A 20 7.29 -6.38 9.34
N LEU A 21 7.19 -6.76 8.07
CA LEU A 21 5.97 -6.62 7.27
C LEU A 21 4.76 -7.35 7.87
N GLU A 22 4.99 -8.53 8.47
CA GLU A 22 3.96 -9.29 9.19
C GLU A 22 3.36 -8.51 10.37
N SER A 23 4.20 -7.81 11.13
CA SER A 23 3.74 -7.00 12.26
C SER A 23 2.94 -5.79 11.77
N SER A 24 3.41 -5.17 10.69
CA SER A 24 2.70 -4.09 9.99
C SER A 24 1.31 -4.54 9.51
N ARG A 25 1.24 -5.72 8.86
CA ARG A 25 -0.01 -6.33 8.39
C ARG A 25 -0.98 -6.67 9.52
N LYS A 26 -0.49 -7.16 10.66
CA LYS A 26 -1.32 -7.42 11.84
C LYS A 26 -1.97 -6.13 12.38
N VAL A 27 -1.19 -5.05 12.49
CA VAL A 27 -1.73 -3.74 12.90
C VAL A 27 -2.78 -3.29 11.91
N PHE A 28 -2.48 -3.31 10.61
CA PHE A 28 -3.41 -2.91 9.56
C PHE A 28 -4.74 -3.70 9.58
N ASN A 29 -4.66 -5.03 9.72
CA ASN A 29 -5.85 -5.89 9.79
C ASN A 29 -6.68 -5.65 11.05
N SER A 30 -6.07 -5.18 12.15
CA SER A 30 -6.78 -4.85 13.40
C SER A 30 -7.54 -3.51 13.35
N MET A 31 -7.28 -2.66 12.34
CA MET A 31 -7.94 -1.38 12.19
C MET A 31 -9.38 -1.57 11.68
N LYS A 32 -10.36 -1.07 12.46
CA LYS A 32 -11.76 -0.98 12.04
C LYS A 32 -11.96 0.01 10.90
N ASP A 33 -11.35 1.19 11.02
CA ASP A 33 -11.41 2.25 10.02
C ASP A 33 -10.01 2.47 9.44
N ARG A 34 -9.86 2.19 8.14
CA ARG A 34 -8.59 2.39 7.41
C ARG A 34 -8.77 3.58 6.49
N ASN A 35 -7.92 4.59 6.65
CA ASN A 35 -7.93 5.76 5.79
C ASN A 35 -6.92 5.61 4.65
N MET A 36 -6.92 6.57 3.73
CA MET A 36 -6.02 6.59 2.58
C MET A 36 -4.55 6.40 2.98
N SER A 37 -4.10 7.07 4.04
CA SER A 37 -2.73 6.96 4.54
C SER A 37 -2.38 5.55 5.04
N SER A 38 -3.34 4.84 5.66
CA SER A 38 -3.16 3.44 6.09
C SER A 38 -2.88 2.53 4.90
N TRP A 39 -3.69 2.63 3.85
CA TRP A 39 -3.55 1.86 2.61
C TRP A 39 -2.24 2.19 1.89
N ASN A 40 -1.95 3.47 1.70
CA ASN A 40 -0.73 3.92 1.05
C ASN A 40 0.51 3.42 1.80
N SER A 41 0.53 3.52 3.13
CA SER A 41 1.66 3.02 3.93
C SER A 41 1.91 1.53 3.70
N MET A 42 0.86 0.71 3.66
CA MET A 42 0.98 -0.73 3.40
C MET A 42 1.45 -1.00 1.97
N ILE A 43 0.81 -0.41 0.96
CA ILE A 43 1.16 -0.60 -0.44
C ILE A 43 2.61 -0.19 -0.71
N SER A 44 3.05 0.98 -0.23
CA SER A 44 4.45 1.40 -0.35
C SER A 44 5.41 0.43 0.34
N SER A 45 5.05 -0.11 1.50
CA SER A 45 5.90 -1.03 2.25
C SER A 45 6.10 -2.37 1.52
N TYR A 46 5.01 -2.97 1.03
CA TYR A 46 5.08 -4.21 0.25
C TYR A 46 5.86 -3.99 -1.04
N THR A 47 5.61 -2.88 -1.72
CA THR A 47 6.27 -2.52 -2.96
C THR A 47 7.79 -2.31 -2.78
N ALA A 48 8.19 -1.58 -1.74
CA ALA A 48 9.61 -1.31 -1.44
C ALA A 48 10.40 -2.57 -1.07
N LEU A 49 9.74 -3.57 -0.48
CA LEU A 49 10.34 -4.88 -0.17
C LEU A 49 10.25 -5.87 -1.35
N GLY A 50 9.64 -5.46 -2.47
CA GLY A 50 9.51 -6.26 -3.68
C GLY A 50 8.34 -7.25 -3.67
N TYR A 51 7.44 -7.21 -2.68
CA TYR A 51 6.21 -7.99 -2.64
C TYR A 51 5.12 -7.31 -3.47
N VAL A 52 5.35 -7.23 -4.77
CA VAL A 52 4.53 -6.44 -5.69
C VAL A 52 3.15 -7.04 -5.89
N ASP A 53 3.04 -8.37 -5.99
CA ASP A 53 1.75 -9.05 -6.14
C ASP A 53 0.85 -8.82 -4.93
N ASP A 54 1.41 -8.87 -3.72
CA ASP A 54 0.70 -8.54 -2.49
C ASP A 54 0.31 -7.05 -2.42
N ALA A 55 1.15 -6.15 -2.96
CA ALA A 55 0.82 -4.73 -3.06
C ALA A 55 -0.36 -4.49 -4.02
N MET A 56 -0.45 -5.24 -5.11
CA MET A 56 -1.58 -5.22 -6.03
C MET A 56 -2.85 -5.80 -5.39
N ALA A 57 -2.74 -6.87 -4.62
CA ALA A 57 -3.87 -7.40 -3.85
C ALA A 57 -4.39 -6.38 -2.82
N LEU A 58 -3.49 -5.62 -2.18
CA LEU A 58 -3.86 -4.51 -1.28
C LEU A 58 -4.53 -3.35 -2.02
N LEU A 59 -4.13 -3.05 -3.26
CA LEU A 59 -4.80 -2.06 -4.12
C LEU A 59 -6.23 -2.49 -4.44
N GLU A 60 -6.45 -3.76 -4.80
CA GLU A 60 -7.79 -4.31 -5.04
C GLU A 60 -8.65 -4.28 -3.78
N ASP A 61 -8.08 -4.60 -2.62
CA ASP A 61 -8.77 -4.48 -1.33
C ASP A 61 -9.18 -3.02 -1.03
N MET A 62 -8.28 -2.06 -1.29
CA MET A 62 -8.54 -0.63 -1.12
C MET A 62 -9.75 -0.17 -1.95
N GLU A 63 -9.80 -0.55 -3.22
CA GLU A 63 -10.91 -0.24 -4.12
C GLU A 63 -12.21 -0.95 -3.73
N ARG A 64 -12.15 -2.23 -3.31
CA ARG A 64 -13.31 -2.98 -2.80
C ARG A 64 -13.92 -2.33 -1.55
N CYS A 65 -13.09 -1.68 -0.73
CA CYS A 65 -13.55 -0.88 0.40
C CYS A 65 -14.08 0.51 0.01
N GLY A 66 -14.17 0.83 -1.29
CA GLY A 66 -14.66 2.11 -1.80
C GLY A 66 -13.66 3.26 -1.66
N VAL A 67 -12.40 2.96 -1.33
CA VAL A 67 -11.35 3.98 -1.23
C VAL A 67 -10.65 4.07 -2.59
N LYS A 68 -10.76 5.21 -3.25
CA LYS A 68 -10.10 5.42 -4.55
C LYS A 68 -8.58 5.60 -4.35
N PRO A 69 -7.73 4.89 -5.10
CA PRO A 69 -6.28 5.12 -5.11
C PRO A 69 -5.93 6.57 -5.49
N ASP A 70 -4.91 7.16 -4.86
CA ASP A 70 -4.38 8.48 -5.23
C ASP A 70 -3.03 8.37 -5.93
N ILE A 71 -2.48 9.55 -6.27
CA ILE A 71 -1.15 9.66 -6.86
C ILE A 71 -0.05 9.02 -6.02
N VAL A 72 -0.20 8.99 -4.68
CA VAL A 72 0.78 8.34 -3.78
C VAL A 72 0.69 6.83 -3.90
N THR A 73 -0.52 6.27 -3.99
CA THR A 73 -0.74 4.84 -4.26
C THR A 73 -0.05 4.43 -5.57
N TRP A 74 -0.34 5.16 -6.65
CA TRP A 74 0.18 4.83 -7.98
C TRP A 74 1.69 5.02 -8.09
N ASN A 75 2.24 6.12 -7.55
CA ASN A 75 3.68 6.34 -7.52
C ASN A 75 4.41 5.25 -6.75
N SER A 76 3.83 4.76 -5.65
CA SER A 76 4.41 3.66 -4.88
C SER A 76 4.53 2.41 -5.73
N LEU A 77 3.45 1.98 -6.38
CA LEU A 77 3.43 0.79 -7.25
C LEU A 77 4.37 0.92 -8.45
N LEU A 78 4.39 2.09 -9.12
CA LEU A 78 5.30 2.38 -10.22
C LEU A 78 6.77 2.29 -9.79
N SER A 79 7.10 2.82 -8.60
CA SER A 79 8.48 2.82 -8.10
C SER A 79 9.03 1.40 -7.87
N GLY A 80 8.22 0.47 -7.37
CA GLY A 80 8.67 -0.92 -7.21
C GLY A 80 8.70 -1.72 -8.51
N HIS A 81 7.78 -1.45 -9.44
CA HIS A 81 7.82 -2.09 -10.77
C HIS A 81 9.03 -1.64 -11.60
N ALA A 82 9.37 -0.35 -11.54
CA ALA A 82 10.55 0.20 -12.20
C ALA A 82 11.84 -0.42 -11.65
N PHE A 83 11.91 -0.68 -10.33
CA PHE A 83 13.08 -1.30 -9.71
C PHE A 83 13.26 -2.78 -10.08
N LYS A 84 12.18 -3.50 -10.43
CA LYS A 84 12.21 -4.92 -10.83
C LYS A 84 12.23 -5.18 -12.34
N GLY A 85 12.24 -4.14 -13.18
CA GLY A 85 12.20 -4.31 -14.66
C GLY A 85 10.92 -4.95 -15.19
N LEU A 86 9.84 -4.96 -14.40
CA LEU A 86 8.57 -5.62 -14.74
C LEU A 86 7.66 -4.68 -15.55
N TYR A 87 8.05 -4.44 -16.81
CA TYR A 87 7.37 -3.52 -17.73
C TYR A 87 5.86 -3.80 -17.92
N LYS A 88 5.42 -5.06 -17.84
CA LYS A 88 4.00 -5.42 -18.01
C LYS A 88 3.12 -4.81 -16.91
N GLY A 89 3.54 -4.91 -15.65
CA GLY A 89 2.77 -4.35 -14.53
C GLY A 89 2.80 -2.82 -14.52
N THR A 90 3.89 -2.20 -14.97
CA THR A 90 3.96 -0.74 -15.18
C THR A 90 2.89 -0.26 -16.17
N ILE A 91 2.68 -0.95 -17.29
CA ILE A 91 1.66 -0.57 -18.29
C ILE A 91 0.25 -0.75 -17.74
N GLU A 92 0.01 -1.81 -16.96
CA GLU A 92 -1.29 -2.05 -16.32
C GLU A 92 -1.63 -0.95 -15.29
N ILE A 93 -0.66 -0.57 -14.47
CA ILE A 93 -0.80 0.54 -13.52
C ILE A 93 -1.10 1.85 -14.24
N LEU A 94 -0.37 2.17 -15.32
CA LEU A 94 -0.60 3.39 -16.10
C LEU A 94 -2.00 3.44 -16.71
N LYS A 95 -2.53 2.30 -17.17
CA LYS A 95 -3.90 2.22 -17.68
C LYS A 95 -4.94 2.48 -16.59
N ARG A 96 -4.73 1.94 -15.38
CA ARG A 96 -5.63 2.15 -14.24
C ARG A 96 -5.58 3.56 -13.66
N MET A 97 -4.47 4.28 -13.85
CA MET A 97 -4.32 5.67 -13.42
C MET A 97 -5.03 6.68 -14.35
N GLN A 98 -5.24 6.35 -15.63
CA GLN A 98 -5.85 7.24 -16.65
C GLN A 98 -7.39 7.11 -16.78
N ILE A 99 -8.02 6.28 -15.95
CA ILE A 99 -9.48 6.05 -15.89
C ILE A 99 -10.03 6.61 -14.58
#